data_AF-A0AA39FAP0-F1
#
_entry.id   AF-A0AA39FAP0-F1
#
_cell.length_a   1.000
_cell.length_b   1.000
_cell.length_c   1.000
_cell.angle_alpha   90.00
_cell.angle_beta   90.00
_cell.angle_gamma   90.00
#
_symmetry.space_group_name_H-M   'P 1'
#
loop_
_entity.id
_entity.type
_entity.pdbx_description
1 polymer ?
#
loop_
_entity_poly.entity_id
_entity_poly.type
_entity_poly.pdbx_seq_one_letter_code
_entity_poly.pdbx_strand_id
1 'polypeptide(L)'
;MFMGKGVLMLSFITLFVVRNFSVQGQRTMANSLAGIYSVAYVTVPNNDVAKKIAHGLVSEKLAACVNIIPQITSIYEWENKITEDNELLLRKSSLYSL
;
A
#
# COMPACT_ATOMS: atom_id res chain seq x y z
N MET A 1 -53.13 15.44 21.06
CA MET A 1 -51.70 15.37 21.44
C MET A 1 -51.03 14.07 20.94
N PHE A 2 -51.24 13.64 19.68
CA PHE A 2 -50.65 12.38 19.16
C PHE A 2 -50.05 12.46 17.74
N MET A 3 -50.14 13.60 17.04
CA MET A 3 -49.72 13.69 15.62
C MET A 3 -48.21 13.97 15.41
N GLY A 4 -47.51 14.52 16.40
CA GLY A 4 -46.12 15.00 16.23
C GLY A 4 -45.02 13.96 16.44
N LYS A 5 -45.31 12.86 17.16
CA LYS A 5 -44.31 11.82 17.46
C LYS A 5 -44.00 10.94 16.26
N GLY A 6 -45.00 10.66 15.40
CA GLY A 6 -44.84 9.80 14.22
C GLY A 6 -43.97 10.43 13.12
N VAL A 7 -44.18 11.73 12.83
CA VAL A 7 -43.41 12.47 11.81
C VAL A 7 -41.93 12.58 12.20
N LEU A 8 -41.67 12.81 13.49
CA LEU A 8 -40.30 12.85 14.02
C LEU A 8 -39.62 11.48 13.87
N MET A 9 -40.34 10.40 14.18
CA MET A 9 -39.83 9.02 14.08
C MET A 9 -39.51 8.63 12.63
N LEU A 10 -40.37 9.00 11.67
CA LEU A 10 -40.13 8.81 10.23
C LEU A 10 -38.89 9.57 9.75
N SER A 11 -38.67 10.81 10.22
CA SER A 11 -37.47 11.60 9.92
C SER A 11 -36.19 10.96 10.47
N PHE A 12 -36.25 10.40 11.68
CA PHE A 12 -35.11 9.65 12.24
C PHE A 12 -34.83 8.38 11.45
N ILE A 13 -35.85 7.63 11.03
CA ILE A 13 -35.68 6.42 10.22
C ILE A 13 -35.06 6.76 8.86
N THR A 14 -35.55 7.79 8.17
CA THR A 14 -35.00 8.18 6.86
C THR A 14 -33.55 8.67 6.98
N LEU A 15 -33.24 9.46 8.01
CA LEU A 15 -31.85 9.90 8.28
C LEU A 15 -30.94 8.70 8.58
N PHE A 16 -31.44 7.71 9.32
CA PHE A 16 -30.69 6.49 9.65
C PHE A 16 -30.45 5.64 8.39
N VAL A 17 -31.47 5.44 7.55
CA VAL A 17 -31.36 4.68 6.30
C VAL A 17 -30.42 5.40 5.31
N VAL A 18 -30.56 6.71 5.11
CA VAL A 18 -29.68 7.49 4.23
C VAL A 18 -28.23 7.46 4.72
N ARG A 19 -27.98 7.61 6.02
CA ARG A 19 -26.63 7.49 6.59
C ARG A 19 -26.01 6.12 6.33
N ASN A 20 -26.75 5.04 6.55
CA ASN A 20 -26.23 3.68 6.31
C ASN A 20 -25.98 3.42 4.82
N PHE A 21 -26.84 3.94 3.93
CA PHE A 21 -26.67 3.78 2.47
C PHE A 21 -25.45 4.55 1.95
N SER A 22 -25.23 5.78 2.42
CA SER A 22 -24.03 6.57 2.10
C SER A 22 -22.73 5.91 2.57
N VAL A 23 -22.75 5.32 3.77
CA VAL A 23 -21.59 4.61 4.33
C VAL A 23 -21.27 3.34 3.52
N GLN A 24 -22.29 2.62 3.05
CA GLN A 24 -22.07 1.43 2.21
C GLN A 24 -21.58 1.79 0.79
N GLY A 25 -22.10 2.86 0.18
CA GLY A 25 -21.65 3.34 -1.13
C GLY A 25 -20.20 3.85 -1.13
N GLN A 26 -19.76 4.51 -0.05
CA GLN A 26 -18.37 4.95 0.10
C GLN A 26 -17.38 3.79 0.27
N ARG A 27 -17.78 2.70 0.95
CA ARG A 27 -16.92 1.51 1.15
C ARG A 27 -16.60 0.79 -0.16
N THR A 28 -17.56 0.73 -1.09
CA THR A 28 -17.37 0.09 -2.41
C THR A 28 -16.37 0.87 -3.28
N MET A 29 -16.33 2.21 -3.16
CA MET A 29 -15.40 3.08 -3.92
C MET A 29 -14.00 3.15 -3.30
N ALA A 30 -13.87 3.08 -1.97
CA ALA A 30 -12.56 3.05 -1.32
C ALA A 30 -11.79 1.74 -1.61
N ASN A 31 -12.51 0.61 -1.70
CA ASN A 31 -11.91 -0.67 -2.03
C ASN A 31 -11.55 -0.82 -3.51
N SER A 32 -12.13 -0.02 -4.42
CA SER A 32 -11.80 -0.10 -5.85
C SER A 32 -10.46 0.55 -6.22
N LEU A 33 -9.91 1.43 -5.35
CA LEU A 33 -8.61 2.07 -5.54
C LEU A 33 -7.49 1.44 -4.68
N ALA A 34 -7.84 0.54 -3.75
CA ALA A 34 -6.88 -0.16 -2.91
C ALA A 34 -6.07 -1.16 -3.76
N GLY A 35 -4.80 -0.85 -4.01
CA GLY A 35 -3.88 -1.68 -4.82
C GLY A 35 -3.35 -1.04 -6.10
N ILE A 36 -3.77 0.20 -6.43
CA ILE A 36 -3.28 0.92 -7.64
C ILE A 36 -1.81 1.33 -7.51
N TYR A 37 -1.33 1.48 -6.27
CA TYR A 37 0.06 1.80 -5.98
C TYR A 37 0.66 0.69 -5.12
N SER A 38 1.83 0.22 -5.55
CA SER A 38 2.62 -0.74 -4.81
C SER A 38 4.06 -0.23 -4.65
N VAL A 39 4.64 -0.52 -3.49
CA VAL A 39 6.04 -0.28 -3.18
C VAL A 39 6.68 -1.64 -2.94
N ALA A 40 7.69 -1.96 -3.73
CA ALA A 40 8.48 -3.16 -3.56
C ALA A 40 9.80 -2.83 -2.86
N TYR A 41 10.17 -3.68 -1.91
CA TYR A 41 11.43 -3.65 -1.18
C TYR A 41 12.23 -4.89 -1.56
N VAL A 42 13.48 -4.69 -2.01
CA VAL A 42 14.37 -5.77 -2.45
C VAL A 42 15.73 -5.55 -1.82
N THR A 43 16.25 -6.52 -1.08
CA THR A 43 17.61 -6.46 -0.57
C THR A 43 18.60 -7.02 -1.60
N VAL A 44 19.80 -6.43 -1.63
CA VAL A 44 20.86 -6.81 -2.57
C VAL A 44 22.22 -6.81 -1.88
N PRO A 45 23.15 -7.70 -2.26
CA PRO A 45 24.38 -7.94 -1.50
C PRO A 45 25.44 -6.85 -1.67
N ASN A 46 25.40 -6.05 -2.74
CA ASN A 46 26.39 -5.00 -2.98
C ASN A 46 25.88 -3.92 -3.94
N ASN A 47 26.64 -2.83 -4.04
CA ASN A 47 26.32 -1.65 -4.83
C ASN A 47 26.31 -1.91 -6.34
N ASP A 48 27.15 -2.80 -6.86
CA ASP A 48 27.21 -3.09 -8.29
C ASP A 48 25.96 -3.83 -8.75
N VAL A 49 25.52 -4.82 -7.96
CA VAL A 49 24.23 -5.51 -8.15
C VAL A 49 23.07 -4.53 -8.02
N ALA A 50 23.09 -3.67 -7.00
CA ALA A 50 22.07 -2.64 -6.77
C ALA A 50 21.88 -1.73 -8.00
N LYS A 51 22.99 -1.18 -8.51
CA LYS A 51 22.98 -0.31 -9.69
C LYS A 51 22.53 -1.05 -10.94
N LYS A 52 23.03 -2.27 -11.17
CA LYS A 52 22.63 -3.09 -12.33
C LYS A 52 21.13 -3.33 -12.35
N ILE A 53 20.54 -3.72 -11.23
CA ILE A 53 19.09 -3.96 -11.11
C ILE A 53 18.32 -2.65 -11.26
N ALA A 54 18.72 -1.58 -10.57
CA ALA A 54 18.04 -0.29 -10.64
C ALA A 54 18.03 0.27 -12.08
N HIS A 55 19.16 0.21 -12.79
CA HIS A 55 19.26 0.62 -14.19
C HIS A 55 18.36 -0.24 -15.09
N GLY A 56 18.36 -1.56 -14.93
CA GLY A 56 17.47 -2.47 -15.66
C GLY A 56 16.01 -2.09 -15.50
N LEU A 57 15.54 -2.01 -14.25
CA LEU A 57 14.14 -1.69 -13.92
C LEU A 57 13.67 -0.36 -14.51
N VAL A 58 14.51 0.66 -14.50
CA VAL A 58 14.17 1.98 -15.07
C VAL A 58 14.23 1.96 -16.60
N SER A 59 15.27 1.35 -17.18
CA SER A 59 15.45 1.29 -18.63
C SER A 59 14.33 0.51 -19.34
N GLU A 60 13.85 -0.57 -18.71
CA GLU A 60 12.74 -1.39 -19.19
C GLU A 60 11.37 -0.80 -18.82
N LYS A 61 11.34 0.38 -18.19
CA LYS A 61 10.12 1.07 -17.74
C LYS A 61 9.27 0.26 -16.77
N LEU A 62 9.87 -0.70 -16.08
CA LEU A 62 9.25 -1.48 -15.00
C LEU A 62 9.19 -0.67 -13.70
N ALA A 63 10.00 0.37 -13.57
CA ALA A 63 10.02 1.32 -12.46
C ALA A 63 10.22 2.75 -12.96
N ALA A 64 9.48 3.71 -12.40
CA ALA A 64 9.75 5.11 -12.66
C ALA A 64 10.98 5.60 -11.88
N CYS A 65 11.17 5.10 -10.65
CA CYS A 65 12.39 5.30 -9.88
C CYS A 65 12.68 4.11 -8.97
N VAL A 66 13.95 3.98 -8.62
CA VAL A 66 14.45 3.01 -7.63
C VAL A 66 15.40 3.76 -6.70
N ASN A 67 15.13 3.70 -5.40
CA ASN A 67 16.03 4.25 -4.40
C ASN A 67 16.95 3.16 -3.87
N ILE A 68 18.25 3.42 -3.86
CA ILE A 68 19.28 2.56 -3.26
C ILE A 68 19.61 3.11 -1.87
N ILE A 69 19.31 2.34 -0.83
CA ILE A 69 19.56 2.71 0.57
C ILE A 69 20.75 1.85 1.05
N PRO A 70 21.92 2.44 1.32
CA PRO A 70 23.10 1.69 1.75
C PRO A 70 23.07 1.36 3.25
N GLN A 71 24.02 0.53 3.68
CA GLN A 71 24.30 0.25 5.11
C GLN A 71 23.11 -0.38 5.84
N ILE A 72 22.46 -1.36 5.21
CA ILE A 72 21.41 -2.15 5.85
C ILE A 72 22.04 -3.41 6.44
N THR A 73 21.69 -3.71 7.69
CA THR A 73 22.02 -5.00 8.31
C THR A 73 20.79 -5.88 8.28
N SER A 74 20.87 -6.98 7.54
CA SER A 74 19.81 -7.99 7.45
C SER A 74 20.09 -9.06 8.49
N ILE A 75 19.16 -9.24 9.44
CA ILE A 75 19.25 -10.24 10.50
C ILE A 75 18.19 -11.31 10.24
N TYR A 76 18.62 -12.56 10.09
CA TYR A 76 17.73 -13.67 9.78
C TYR A 76 18.26 -15.00 10.35
N GLU A 77 17.38 -16.00 10.41
CA GLU A 77 17.76 -17.34 10.82
C GLU A 77 18.09 -18.20 9.60
N TRP A 78 19.28 -18.80 9.60
CA TRP A 78 19.72 -19.77 8.61
C TRP A 78 20.40 -20.93 9.32
N GLU A 79 20.02 -22.17 8.98
CA GLU A 79 20.57 -23.39 9.61
C GLU A 79 20.53 -23.36 11.15
N ASN A 80 19.41 -22.87 11.73
CA ASN A 80 19.20 -22.69 13.17
C ASN A 80 20.19 -21.71 13.84
N LYS A 81 20.81 -20.83 13.06
CA LYS A 81 21.73 -19.80 13.54
C LYS A 81 21.25 -18.42 13.09
N ILE A 82 21.26 -17.48 14.03
CA ILE A 82 21.07 -16.06 13.71
C ILE A 82 22.30 -15.57 12.95
N THR A 83 22.05 -15.07 11.74
CA THR A 83 23.05 -14.56 10.81
C THR A 83 22.76 -13.09 10.53
N GLU A 84 23.83 -12.31 10.36
CA GLU A 84 23.77 -10.89 10.01
C GLU A 84 24.58 -10.66 8.75
N ASP A 85 23.96 -10.07 7.74
CA ASP A 85 24.61 -9.69 6.48
C ASP A 85 24.48 -8.19 6.22
N ASN A 86 25.52 -7.62 5.63
CA ASN A 86 25.49 -6.23 5.16
C ASN A 86 24.91 -6.20 3.73
N GLU A 87 23.79 -5.52 3.58
CA GLU A 87 23.06 -5.41 2.33
C GLU A 87 22.75 -3.94 2.00
N LEU A 88 22.19 -3.74 0.80
CA LEU A 88 21.54 -2.49 0.42
C LEU A 88 20.06 -2.80 0.19
N LEU A 89 19.20 -1.84 0.50
CA LEU A 89 17.77 -1.95 0.25
C LEU A 89 17.38 -1.12 -0.98
N LEU A 90 16.79 -1.79 -1.96
CA LEU A 90 16.12 -1.16 -3.10
C LEU A 90 14.67 -0.90 -2.75
N ARG A 91 14.22 0.35 -2.89
CA ARG A 91 12.80 0.71 -2.83
C ARG A 91 12.33 1.18 -4.19
N LYS A 92 11.44 0.40 -4.81
CA LYS A 92 10.79 0.70 -6.10
C LYS A 92 9.40 1.26 -5.81
N SER A 93 9.06 2.41 -6.40
CA SER A 93 7.68 2.88 -6.46
C SER A 93 7.08 2.56 -7.84
N SER A 94 5.88 1.98 -7.85
CA SER A 94 5.11 1.90 -9.09
C SER A 94 4.41 3.21 -9.33
N LEU A 95 4.87 3.96 -10.34
CA LEU A 95 4.04 4.97 -10.98
C LEU A 95 3.43 4.30 -12.20
N TYR A 96 2.11 4.11 -12.14
CA TYR A 96 1.28 3.62 -13.23
C TYR A 96 1.67 2.24 -13.76
N SER A 97 0.99 1.21 -13.27
CA SER A 97 0.67 0.08 -14.13
C SER A 97 -0.18 0.64 -15.28
N LEU A 98 0.18 0.29 -16.52
CA LEU A 98 -0.63 0.47 -17.71
C LEU A 98 -2.08 0.01 -17.49
#